data_AF-A0ABD1X3D2-F1
#
_entry.id   AF-A0ABD1X3D2-F1
#
_cell.length_a   1.000
_cell.length_b   1.000
_cell.length_c   1.000
_cell.angle_alpha   90.00
_cell.angle_beta   90.00
_cell.angle_gamma   90.00
#
_symmetry.space_group_name_H-M   'P 1'
#
loop_
_entity.id
_entity.type
_entity.pdbx_description
1 polymer ?
#
loop_
_entity_poly.entity_id
_entity_poly.type
_entity_poly.pdbx_seq_one_letter_code
_entity_poly.pdbx_strand_id
1 'polypeptide(L)'
;MDNIPQSIPNLLCDSNISFVGVQIQENARKLKNQYGLIFSRNIDIHALVKTWFPLSYKGRPSLKALAYGVAGLGMRRSSRSSSKKSWNCDWELKVLDEELVECACVDAYASYKLLTSC
;
A
#
# COMPACT_ATOMS: atom_id res chain seq x y z
N MET A 1 -9.88 -24.49 -7.44
CA MET A 1 -9.10 -23.64 -6.52
C MET A 1 -7.76 -23.44 -7.18
N ASP A 2 -7.45 -22.22 -7.59
CA ASP A 2 -6.11 -21.89 -8.05
C ASP A 2 -5.13 -22.22 -6.92
N ASN A 3 -4.20 -23.12 -7.20
CA ASN A 3 -3.31 -23.65 -6.19
C ASN A 3 -2.29 -22.56 -5.85
N ILE A 4 -2.52 -21.82 -4.76
CA ILE A 4 -1.61 -20.77 -4.30
C ILE A 4 -0.25 -21.43 -4.03
N PRO A 5 0.84 -20.99 -4.68
CA PRO A 5 2.16 -21.57 -4.47
C PRO A 5 2.58 -21.47 -3.00
N GLN A 6 3.17 -22.53 -2.43
CA GLN A 6 3.59 -22.57 -1.01
C GLN A 6 4.62 -21.48 -0.64
N SER A 7 5.33 -20.92 -1.62
CA SER A 7 6.21 -19.77 -1.40
C SER A 7 5.47 -18.54 -0.86
N ILE A 8 4.20 -18.33 -1.23
CA ILE A 8 3.40 -17.19 -0.78
C ILE A 8 3.07 -17.27 0.71
N PRO A 9 2.41 -18.32 1.25
CA PRO A 9 2.13 -18.40 2.68
C PRO A 9 3.42 -18.44 3.51
N ASN A 10 4.49 -19.07 3.02
CA ASN A 10 5.79 -19.05 3.70
C ASN A 10 6.33 -17.63 3.84
N LEU A 11 6.26 -16.82 2.78
CA LEU A 11 6.68 -15.42 2.81
C LEU A 11 5.81 -14.58 3.77
N LEU A 12 4.49 -14.77 3.72
CA LEU A 12 3.55 -14.01 4.55
C LEU A 12 3.66 -14.33 6.05
N CYS A 13 3.98 -15.59 6.38
CA CYS A 13 4.18 -16.05 7.75
C CYS A 13 5.60 -15.80 8.29
N ASP A 14 6.55 -15.36 7.47
CA ASP A 14 7.91 -15.07 7.91
C ASP A 14 7.93 -13.90 8.90
N SER A 15 8.34 -14.18 10.13
CA SER A 15 8.42 -13.19 11.20
C SER A 15 9.59 -12.21 11.07
N ASN A 16 10.52 -12.44 10.13
CA ASN A 16 11.61 -11.51 9.81
C ASN A 16 11.17 -10.41 8.84
N ILE A 17 10.00 -10.56 8.21
CA ILE A 17 9.47 -9.64 7.20
C ILE A 17 8.29 -8.88 7.79
N SER A 18 8.31 -7.55 7.62
CA SER A 18 7.17 -6.69 7.97
C SER A 18 6.53 -6.17 6.70
N PHE A 19 5.25 -6.49 6.51
CA PHE A 19 4.49 -5.98 5.38
C PHE A 19 3.94 -4.61 5.73
N VAL A 20 4.22 -3.61 4.89
CA VAL A 20 3.80 -2.23 5.12
C VAL A 20 2.84 -1.82 4.02
N GLY A 21 1.74 -1.16 4.39
CA GLY A 21 0.78 -0.70 3.40
C GLY A 21 -0.33 0.15 3.98
N VAL A 22 -1.20 0.62 3.08
CA VAL A 22 -2.42 1.34 3.43
C VAL A 22 -3.55 0.34 3.65
N GLN A 23 -4.24 0.44 4.78
CA GLN A 23 -5.35 -0.45 5.16
C GLN A 23 -4.95 -1.93 5.19
N ILE A 24 -3.68 -2.20 5.50
CA ILE A 24 -3.13 -3.56 5.39
C ILE A 24 -3.81 -4.55 6.32
N GLN A 25 -4.28 -4.10 7.48
CA GLN A 25 -4.99 -4.95 8.45
C GLN A 25 -6.30 -5.50 7.87
N GLU A 26 -7.06 -4.66 7.16
CA GLU A 26 -8.31 -5.08 6.53
C GLU A 26 -8.07 -6.01 5.35
N ASN A 27 -7.02 -5.75 4.56
CA ASN A 27 -6.63 -6.63 3.46
C ASN A 27 -6.14 -7.99 3.97
N ALA A 28 -5.32 -8.01 5.03
CA ALA A 28 -4.87 -9.25 5.68
C ALA A 28 -6.06 -10.07 6.23
N ARG A 29 -7.06 -9.39 6.83
CA ARG A 29 -8.29 -10.05 7.29
C ARG A 29 -9.07 -10.70 6.15
N LYS A 30 -9.23 -10.00 5.02
CA LYS A 30 -9.90 -10.55 3.83
C LYS A 30 -9.14 -11.75 3.25
N LEU A 31 -7.82 -11.64 3.12
CA LEU A 31 -6.96 -12.71 2.62
C LEU A 31 -6.99 -13.95 3.53
N LYS A 32 -7.00 -13.77 4.85
CA LYS A 32 -7.19 -14.86 5.81
C LYS A 32 -8.53 -15.55 5.63
N ASN A 33 -9.61 -14.78 5.52
CA ASN A 33 -10.97 -15.33 5.45
C ASN A 33 -11.26 -16.04 4.11
N GLN A 34 -10.72 -15.53 3.01
CA GLN A 34 -10.98 -16.06 1.68
C GLN A 34 -9.99 -17.16 1.26
N TYR A 35 -8.73 -17.04 1.68
CA TYR A 35 -7.63 -17.89 1.20
C TYR A 35 -6.81 -18.55 2.32
N GLY A 36 -7.13 -18.32 3.60
CA GLY A 36 -6.36 -18.85 4.73
C GLY A 36 -4.98 -18.22 4.91
N LEU A 37 -4.66 -17.15 4.18
CA LEU A 37 -3.35 -16.50 4.20
C LEU A 37 -3.20 -15.59 5.43
N ILE A 38 -2.21 -15.87 6.26
CA ILE A 38 -1.93 -15.13 7.51
C ILE A 38 -0.64 -14.34 7.36
N PHE A 39 -0.66 -13.09 7.81
CA PHE A 39 0.51 -12.21 7.85
C PHE A 39 1.08 -12.24 9.25
N SER A 40 2.37 -12.56 9.39
CA SER A 40 3.06 -12.59 10.69
C SER A 40 3.20 -11.19 11.29
N ARG A 41 3.66 -10.23 10.47
CA ARG A 41 3.76 -8.82 10.84
C ARG A 41 3.21 -7.93 9.74
N ASN A 42 2.32 -7.01 10.10
CA ASN A 42 1.84 -5.97 9.19
C ASN A 42 1.82 -4.61 9.89
N ILE A 43 2.15 -3.55 9.15
CA ILE A 43 2.23 -2.18 9.64
C ILE A 43 1.35 -1.31 8.73
N ASP A 44 0.31 -0.74 9.33
CA ASP A 44 -0.55 0.22 8.65
C ASP A 44 0.09 1.62 8.69
N ILE A 45 0.23 2.24 7.53
CA ILE A 45 0.89 3.55 7.40
C ILE A 45 0.13 4.64 8.15
N HIS A 46 -1.21 4.62 8.14
CA HIS A 46 -1.99 5.62 8.87
C HIS A 46 -1.81 5.45 10.38
N ALA A 47 -1.78 4.22 10.87
CA ALA A 47 -1.50 3.94 12.28
C ALA A 47 -0.08 4.39 12.66
N LEU A 48 0.92 4.10 11.83
CA LEU A 48 2.30 4.53 12.04
C LEU A 48 2.41 6.07 12.12
N VAL A 49 1.93 6.77 11.10
CA VAL A 49 1.99 8.25 11.07
C VAL A 49 1.23 8.85 12.25
N LYS A 50 0.07 8.29 12.62
CA LYS A 50 -0.70 8.77 13.78
C LYS A 50 0.05 8.60 15.11
N THR A 51 0.92 7.60 15.20
CA THR A 51 1.72 7.34 16.40
C THR A 51 2.79 8.41 16.58
N TRP A 52 3.44 8.83 15.48
CA TRP A 52 4.47 9.86 15.49
C TRP A 52 3.93 11.30 15.46
N PHE A 53 2.79 11.51 14.81
CA PHE A 53 2.17 12.83 14.61
C PHE A 53 0.69 12.85 15.06
N PRO A 54 0.41 12.65 16.35
CA PRO A 54 -0.95 12.41 16.86
C PRO A 54 -1.91 13.59 16.66
N LEU A 55 -1.40 14.81 16.51
CA LEU A 55 -2.21 16.03 16.37
C LEU A 55 -2.41 16.49 14.91
N SER A 56 -1.51 16.10 14.00
CA SER A 56 -1.41 16.69 12.65
C SER A 56 -2.24 15.97 11.59
N TYR A 57 -2.40 14.65 11.70
CA TYR A 57 -3.09 13.83 10.69
C TYR A 57 -4.38 13.23 11.24
N LYS A 58 -5.32 14.10 11.63
CA LYS A 58 -6.67 13.67 12.02
C LYS A 58 -7.41 13.11 10.80
N GLY A 59 -8.05 11.95 10.96
CA GLY A 59 -8.78 11.26 9.88
C GLY A 59 -7.92 10.28 9.09
N ARG A 60 -8.26 10.08 7.81
CA ARG A 60 -7.55 9.16 6.88
C ARG A 60 -7.09 9.93 5.63
N PRO A 61 -6.02 10.74 5.73
CA PRO A 61 -5.47 11.45 4.58
C PRO A 61 -5.02 10.47 3.48
N SER A 62 -5.00 10.92 2.23
CA SER A 62 -4.48 10.09 1.12
C SER A 62 -2.99 9.78 1.30
N LEU A 63 -2.51 8.68 0.71
CA LEU A 63 -1.09 8.33 0.72
C LEU A 63 -0.23 9.49 0.17
N LYS A 64 -0.70 10.15 -0.88
CA LYS A 64 -0.05 11.35 -1.44
C LYS A 64 0.05 12.50 -0.45
N ALA A 65 -1.02 12.79 0.30
CA ALA A 65 -0.99 13.85 1.31
C ALA A 65 -0.02 13.51 2.44
N LEU A 66 0.02 12.25 2.88
CA LEU A 66 0.98 11.78 3.87
C LEU A 66 2.41 11.87 3.37
N ALA A 67 2.70 11.34 2.17
CA ALA A 67 4.03 11.34 1.58
C ALA A 67 4.60 12.76 1.47
N TYR A 68 3.77 13.71 1.04
CA TYR A 68 4.16 15.12 0.97
C TYR A 68 4.37 15.73 2.36
N GLY A 69 3.40 15.56 3.27
CA GLY A 69 3.43 16.22 4.58
C GLY A 69 4.47 15.66 5.55
N VAL A 70 4.76 14.36 5.49
CA VAL A 70 5.69 13.68 6.41
C VAL A 70 7.09 13.56 5.79
N ALA A 71 7.18 13.16 4.52
CA ALA A 71 8.45 12.85 3.87
C ALA A 71 8.88 13.89 2.82
N GLY A 72 8.14 14.98 2.64
CA GLY A 72 8.41 15.98 1.60
C GLY A 72 8.31 15.45 0.17
N LEU A 73 7.72 14.26 -0.02
CA LEU A 73 7.73 13.55 -1.29
C LEU A 73 6.55 13.97 -2.17
N GLY A 74 6.85 14.69 -3.26
CA GLY A 74 5.88 15.01 -4.30
C GLY A 74 5.55 13.81 -5.17
N MET A 75 4.36 13.22 -5.00
CA MET A 75 3.87 12.17 -5.90
C MET A 75 3.23 12.79 -7.14
N ARG A 76 3.89 12.66 -8.30
CA ARG A 76 3.35 13.09 -9.60
C ARG A 76 2.08 12.29 -9.92
N ARG A 77 1.09 12.98 -10.48
CA ARG A 77 -0.11 12.33 -11.03
C ARG A 77 0.19 12.00 -12.49
N SER A 78 -0.05 10.78 -12.95
CA SER A 78 0.15 10.43 -14.36
C SER A 78 -0.76 11.29 -15.24
N SER A 79 -0.22 11.78 -16.36
CA SER A 79 -0.85 12.80 -17.21
C SER A 79 -2.10 12.30 -17.94
N ARG A 80 -2.24 10.98 -18.17
CA ARG A 80 -3.45 10.39 -18.80
C ARG A 80 -4.68 10.34 -17.90
N SER A 81 -4.55 10.57 -16.58
CA SER A 81 -5.67 10.59 -15.61
C SER A 81 -5.96 12.01 -15.09
N SER A 82 -5.73 13.02 -15.94
CA SER A 82 -6.07 14.43 -15.68
C SER A 82 -7.58 14.71 -15.74
N SER A 83 -8.37 13.75 -16.25
CA SER A 83 -9.81 13.74 -16.14
C SER A 83 -10.20 13.43 -14.70
N LYS A 84 -10.98 14.33 -14.11
CA LYS A 84 -11.43 14.43 -12.70
C LYS A 84 -12.17 13.20 -12.12
N LYS A 85 -12.13 12.03 -12.75
CA LYS A 85 -12.76 10.79 -12.29
C LYS A 85 -11.86 9.60 -12.56
N SER A 86 -11.43 8.99 -11.46
CA SER A 86 -10.84 7.66 -11.39
C SER A 86 -9.43 7.49 -11.95
N TRP A 87 -8.58 6.94 -11.10
CA TRP A 87 -7.50 6.04 -11.51
C TRP A 87 -8.19 4.84 -12.18
N ASN A 88 -8.71 5.04 -13.40
CA ASN A 88 -9.39 3.98 -14.15
C ASN A 88 -8.32 3.06 -14.73
N CYS A 89 -7.61 2.42 -13.82
CA CYS A 89 -6.58 1.48 -14.08
C CYS A 89 -7.20 0.14 -13.81
N ASP A 90 -7.61 -0.51 -14.88
CA ASP A 90 -8.05 -1.87 -14.82
C ASP A 90 -6.83 -2.74 -14.47
N TRP A 91 -6.74 -3.14 -13.21
CA TRP A 91 -5.69 -4.04 -12.71
C TRP A 91 -5.91 -5.49 -13.15
N GLU A 92 -7.07 -5.79 -13.74
CA GLU A 92 -7.43 -7.12 -14.27
C GLU A 92 -6.98 -7.28 -15.73
N LEU A 93 -6.32 -6.27 -16.31
CA LEU A 93 -5.74 -6.39 -17.65
C LEU A 93 -4.65 -7.46 -17.68
N LYS A 94 -4.71 -8.31 -18.71
CA LYS A 94 -3.69 -9.36 -18.95
C LYS A 94 -2.28 -8.80 -19.08
N VAL A 95 -2.15 -7.58 -19.59
CA VAL A 95 -0.89 -6.84 -19.70
C VAL A 95 -1.14 -5.45 -19.12
N LEU A 96 -0.42 -5.11 -18.06
CA LEU A 96 -0.52 -3.80 -17.42
C LEU A 96 0.22 -2.76 -18.27
N ASP A 97 -0.35 -1.56 -18.33
CA ASP A 97 0.29 -0.40 -18.96
C ASP A 97 1.49 0.09 -18.11
N GLU A 98 2.49 0.67 -18.77
CA GLU A 98 3.70 1.18 -18.08
C GLU A 98 3.36 2.24 -17.04
N GLU A 99 2.38 3.12 -17.31
CA GLU A 99 1.95 4.10 -16.31
C GLU A 99 1.32 3.45 -15.09
N LEU A 100 0.64 2.31 -15.26
CA LEU A 100 0.03 1.59 -14.14
C LEU A 100 1.09 0.93 -13.26
N VAL A 101 2.12 0.38 -13.89
CA VAL A 101 3.29 -0.16 -13.17
C VAL A 101 4.03 0.96 -12.43
N GLU A 102 4.30 2.08 -13.09
CA GLU A 102 4.94 3.25 -12.48
C GLU A 102 4.15 3.73 -11.25
N CYS A 103 2.83 3.81 -11.41
CA CYS A 103 1.89 4.14 -10.36
C CYS A 103 2.01 3.22 -9.13
N ALA A 104 2.03 1.89 -9.31
CA ALA A 104 2.28 0.95 -8.20
C ALA A 104 3.65 1.15 -7.55
N CYS A 105 4.70 1.36 -8.35
CA CYS A 105 6.05 1.58 -7.84
C CYS A 105 6.14 2.86 -7.01
N VAL A 106 5.50 3.94 -7.44
CA VAL A 106 5.46 5.21 -6.70
C VAL A 106 4.73 5.05 -5.37
N ASP A 107 3.59 4.35 -5.33
CA ASP A 107 2.85 4.07 -4.09
C ASP A 107 3.67 3.19 -3.12
N ALA A 108 4.37 2.17 -3.62
CA ALA A 108 5.25 1.33 -2.82
C ALA A 108 6.44 2.12 -2.24
N TYR A 109 7.07 2.96 -3.07
CA TYR A 109 8.19 3.80 -2.63
C TYR A 109 7.75 4.86 -1.60
N ALA A 110 6.59 5.49 -1.81
CA ALA A 110 6.03 6.44 -0.85
C ALA A 110 5.76 5.77 0.50
N SER A 111 5.23 4.54 0.48
CA SER A 111 5.00 3.73 1.69
C SER A 111 6.29 3.43 2.45
N TYR A 112 7.34 3.02 1.73
CA TYR A 112 8.67 2.82 2.30
C TYR A 112 9.24 4.12 2.89
N LYS A 113 9.13 5.24 2.18
CA LYS A 113 9.62 6.54 2.66
C LYS A 113 8.92 6.99 3.93
N LEU A 114 7.60 6.81 4.00
CA LEU A 114 6.83 7.10 5.20
C LEU A 114 7.25 6.24 6.39
N LEU A 115 7.55 4.96 6.16
CA LEU A 115 8.09 4.06 7.19
C LEU A 115 9.43 4.58 7.72
N THR A 116 10.33 5.04 6.85
CA THR A 116 11.66 5.52 7.26
C THR A 116 11.66 6.96 7.83
N SER A 117 10.56 7.70 7.67
CA SER A 117 10.42 9.08 8.15
C SER A 117 9.62 9.19 9.46
N CYS A 118 9.13 8.05 9.95
CA CYS A 118 8.45 7.87 11.22
C CYS A 118 9.32 6.98 12.10
#